data_AF-A0A957YXL2-F1
#
_entry.id   AF-A0A957YXL2-F1
#
_cell.length_a   1.000
_cell.length_b   1.000
_cell.length_c   1.000
_cell.angle_alpha   90.00
_cell.angle_beta   90.00
_cell.angle_gamma   90.00
#
_symmetry.space_group_name_H-M   'P 1'
#
loop_
_entity.id
_entity.type
_entity.pdbx_description
1 polymer ?
#
loop_
_entity_poly.entity_id
_entity_poly.type
_entity_poly.pdbx_seq_one_letter_code
_entity_poly.pdbx_strand_id
1 'polypeptide(L)'
;AAINVRAAISSPFASNVLPFQVEALPPLVDSVAPGSATAGIAGTTLTVNGARFAADSQVLWDGAPVPTTFVNSSKLTAQIDAARLALGGEVGVSVRNPTPHAETSNVQPFVIEPEGTSPQVFLPLVMQ
;
A
#
# COMPACT_ATOMS: atom_id res chain seq x y z
N ALA A 1 -12.09 -8.59 -19.11
CA ALA A 1 -13.03 -8.67 -20.25
C ALA A 1 -13.87 -9.92 -20.10
N ALA A 2 -15.19 -9.82 -20.10
CA ALA A 2 -16.07 -10.98 -20.05
C ALA A 2 -16.15 -11.62 -21.44
N ILE A 3 -15.81 -12.90 -21.55
CA ILE A 3 -15.95 -13.72 -22.75
C ILE A 3 -17.23 -14.54 -22.59
N ASN A 4 -18.22 -14.23 -23.44
CA ASN A 4 -19.47 -14.97 -23.45
C ASN A 4 -19.30 -16.22 -24.34
N VAL A 5 -19.17 -17.40 -23.73
CA VAL A 5 -19.19 -18.66 -24.48
C VAL A 5 -20.63 -19.09 -24.69
N ARG A 6 -21.13 -19.03 -25.93
CA ARG A 6 -22.43 -19.59 -26.31
C ARG A 6 -22.20 -20.81 -27.19
N ALA A 7 -22.58 -21.99 -26.72
CA ALA A 7 -22.82 -23.13 -27.61
C ALA A 7 -24.23 -22.99 -28.17
N ALA A 8 -24.37 -22.69 -29.47
CA ALA A 8 -25.66 -22.68 -30.13
C ALA A 8 -25.94 -24.06 -30.73
N ILE A 9 -26.85 -24.81 -30.11
CA ILE A 9 -27.57 -25.90 -30.76
C ILE A 9 -29.06 -25.52 -30.82
N SER A 10 -29.74 -25.89 -31.91
CA SER A 10 -31.12 -25.53 -32.22
C SER A 10 -32.13 -25.95 -31.13
N SER A 11 -32.74 -24.97 -30.43
CA SER A 11 -33.98 -25.04 -29.60
C SER A 11 -33.90 -25.70 -28.19
N PRO A 12 -34.88 -25.47 -27.29
CA PRO A 12 -35.07 -24.32 -26.38
C PRO A 12 -34.23 -24.38 -25.08
N PHE A 13 -33.19 -25.21 -25.00
CA PHE A 13 -32.37 -25.32 -23.78
C PHE A 13 -31.27 -24.27 -23.77
N ALA A 14 -31.57 -23.06 -23.29
CA ALA A 14 -30.53 -22.11 -22.94
C ALA A 14 -29.83 -22.60 -21.66
N SER A 15 -28.55 -23.01 -21.77
CA SER A 15 -27.71 -23.23 -20.59
C SER A 15 -27.58 -21.91 -19.82
N ASN A 16 -27.64 -21.99 -18.49
CA ASN A 16 -27.36 -20.89 -17.59
C ASN A 16 -25.94 -20.35 -17.82
N VAL A 17 -25.79 -19.02 -17.86
CA VAL A 17 -24.46 -18.39 -17.89
C VAL A 17 -23.87 -18.51 -16.48
N LEU A 18 -22.83 -19.33 -16.33
CA LEU A 18 -21.93 -19.21 -15.19
C LEU A 18 -20.86 -18.17 -15.55
N PRO A 19 -20.77 -17.04 -14.83
CA PRO A 19 -19.68 -16.11 -15.05
C PRO A 19 -18.36 -16.80 -14.66
N PHE A 20 -17.40 -16.82 -15.58
CA PHE A 20 -16.02 -17.15 -15.23
C PHE A 20 -15.42 -15.90 -14.57
N GLN A 21 -14.99 -16.02 -13.32
CA GLN A 21 -14.25 -14.95 -12.64
C GLN A 21 -12.76 -15.24 -12.83
N VAL A 22 -12.07 -14.38 -13.58
CA VAL A 22 -10.61 -14.34 -13.56
C VAL A 22 -10.23 -13.56 -12.32
N GLU A 23 -9.88 -14.26 -11.25
CA GLU A 23 -9.41 -13.64 -10.02
C GLU A 23 -7.97 -13.18 -10.26
N ALA A 24 -7.78 -11.87 -10.38
CA ALA A 24 -6.45 -11.29 -10.40
C ALA A 24 -5.91 -11.35 -8.97
N LEU A 25 -4.69 -11.83 -8.79
CA LEU A 25 -4.07 -11.85 -7.47
C LEU A 25 -3.83 -10.42 -6.98
N PRO A 26 -4.04 -10.14 -5.68
CA PRO A 26 -3.83 -8.82 -5.13
C PRO A 26 -2.37 -8.38 -5.28
N PRO A 27 -2.11 -7.06 -5.33
CA PRO A 27 -0.76 -6.53 -5.21
C PRO A 27 -0.15 -6.96 -3.87
N LEU A 28 1.14 -7.21 -3.84
CA LEU A 28 1.89 -7.56 -2.64
C LEU A 28 2.91 -6.47 -2.34
N VAL A 29 3.01 -6.06 -1.08
CA VAL A 29 4.08 -5.19 -0.60
C VAL A 29 5.02 -6.02 0.28
N ASP A 30 6.27 -6.18 -0.18
CA ASP A 30 7.30 -6.92 0.55
C ASP A 30 8.03 -6.02 1.56
N SER A 31 8.31 -4.77 1.18
CA SER A 31 9.01 -3.83 2.04
C SER A 31 8.78 -2.38 1.61
N VAL A 32 8.97 -1.47 2.56
CA VAL A 32 9.02 -0.03 2.34
C VAL A 32 10.35 0.52 2.83
N ALA A 33 10.93 1.43 2.06
CA ALA A 33 12.23 2.04 2.34
C ALA A 33 12.16 3.56 2.11
N PRO A 34 12.42 4.40 3.12
CA PRO A 34 12.73 4.02 4.50
C PRO A 34 11.54 3.33 5.21
N GLY A 35 11.80 2.55 6.26
CA GLY A 35 10.76 1.95 7.11
C GLY A 35 10.35 2.82 8.30
N SER A 36 11.09 3.91 8.52
CA SER A 36 10.84 4.88 9.57
C SER A 36 11.31 6.28 9.18
N ALA A 37 10.76 7.28 9.85
CA ALA A 37 11.21 8.68 9.77
C ALA A 37 11.00 9.37 11.11
N THR A 38 11.77 10.41 11.38
CA THR A 38 11.52 11.28 12.53
C THR A 38 10.30 12.17 12.26
N ALA A 39 9.48 12.42 13.28
CA ALA A 39 8.37 13.36 13.19
C ALA A 39 8.90 14.77 12.90
N GLY A 40 8.11 15.63 12.26
CA GLY A 40 8.48 17.04 12.03
C GLY A 40 9.47 17.28 10.87
N ILE A 41 9.93 16.24 10.17
CA ILE A 41 10.79 16.41 8.99
C ILE A 41 10.04 17.00 7.80
N ALA A 42 10.80 17.57 6.87
CA ALA A 42 10.28 17.89 5.54
C ALA A 42 9.78 16.62 4.83
N GLY A 43 8.86 16.78 3.88
CA GLY A 43 8.30 15.64 3.15
C GLY A 43 9.38 14.72 2.58
N THR A 44 9.08 13.42 2.55
CA THR A 44 10.05 12.38 2.18
C THR A 44 9.55 11.52 1.03
N THR A 45 10.49 10.86 0.34
CA THR A 45 10.18 9.89 -0.71
C THR A 45 10.25 8.49 -0.14
N LEU A 46 9.13 7.76 -0.19
CA LEU A 46 9.06 6.35 0.14
C LEU A 46 9.22 5.50 -1.11
N THR A 47 10.09 4.49 -1.05
CA THR A 47 10.15 3.41 -2.03
C THR A 47 9.36 2.22 -1.52
N VAL A 48 8.38 1.76 -2.29
CA VAL A 48 7.58 0.57 -2.00
C VAL A 48 8.03 -0.54 -2.94
N ASN A 49 8.58 -1.62 -2.39
CA ASN A 49 8.98 -2.81 -3.13
C ASN A 49 7.94 -3.92 -2.94
N GLY A 50 7.65 -4.64 -4.02
CA GLY A 50 6.64 -5.68 -3.98
C GLY A 50 6.43 -6.38 -5.31
N ALA A 51 5.21 -6.79 -5.57
CA ALA A 51 4.84 -7.48 -6.79
C ALA A 51 3.43 -7.12 -7.26
N ARG A 52 3.21 -7.27 -8.58
CA ARG A 52 1.91 -7.12 -9.25
C ARG A 52 1.35 -5.69 -9.18
N PHE A 53 2.23 -4.69 -9.20
CA PHE A 53 1.82 -3.31 -9.37
C PHE A 53 1.43 -3.04 -10.82
N ALA A 54 0.31 -2.34 -11.00
CA ALA A 54 -0.16 -1.82 -12.27
C ALA A 54 0.36 -0.40 -12.49
N ALA A 55 0.31 0.08 -13.74
CA ALA A 55 0.80 1.41 -14.08
C ALA A 55 0.09 2.54 -13.29
N ASP A 56 -1.20 2.39 -13.00
CA ASP A 56 -1.98 3.34 -12.20
C ASP A 56 -2.19 2.87 -10.75
N SER A 57 -1.26 2.08 -10.19
CA SER A 57 -1.28 1.74 -8.77
C SER A 57 -1.09 2.97 -7.90
N GLN A 58 -1.80 3.02 -6.78
CA GLN A 58 -1.77 4.13 -5.83
C GLN A 58 -1.34 3.63 -4.45
N VAL A 59 -0.32 4.26 -3.88
CA VAL A 59 0.06 4.03 -2.48
C VAL A 59 -0.94 4.74 -1.58
N LEU A 60 -1.35 4.04 -0.53
CA LEU A 60 -2.23 4.50 0.53
C LEU A 60 -1.41 4.62 1.82
N TRP A 61 -1.45 5.80 2.43
CA TRP A 61 -0.86 6.13 3.72
C TRP A 61 -1.98 6.26 4.74
N ASP A 62 -2.07 5.33 5.69
CA ASP A 62 -3.19 5.23 6.63
C ASP A 62 -4.56 5.19 5.91
N GLY A 63 -4.61 4.49 4.78
CA GLY A 63 -5.79 4.42 3.92
C GLY A 63 -6.03 5.66 3.02
N ALA A 64 -5.26 6.73 3.18
CA ALA A 64 -5.38 7.93 2.34
C ALA A 64 -4.41 7.88 1.14
N PRO A 65 -4.86 8.13 -0.10
CA PRO A 65 -3.99 8.08 -1.27
C PRO A 65 -2.93 9.19 -1.23
N VAL A 66 -1.70 8.84 -1.60
CA VAL A 66 -0.57 9.76 -1.72
C VAL A 66 -0.05 9.82 -3.16
N PRO A 67 0.61 10.92 -3.58
CA PRO A 67 1.23 11.01 -4.89
C PRO A 67 2.19 9.85 -5.12
N THR A 68 1.88 9.02 -6.11
CA THR A 68 2.60 7.78 -6.41
C THR A 68 3.13 7.84 -7.83
N THR A 69 4.39 7.45 -8.01
CA THR A 69 5.02 7.27 -9.32
C THR A 69 5.31 5.79 -9.52
N PHE A 70 4.76 5.22 -10.59
CA PHE A 70 5.03 3.86 -10.99
C PHE A 70 6.42 3.76 -11.64
N VAL A 71 7.29 2.92 -11.08
CA VAL A 71 8.61 2.64 -11.66
C VAL A 71 8.54 1.36 -12.49
N ASN A 72 8.03 0.28 -11.90
CA ASN A 72 7.79 -1.00 -12.56
C ASN A 72 6.79 -1.85 -11.74
N SER A 73 6.46 -3.05 -12.24
CA SER A 73 5.49 -3.96 -11.61
C SER A 73 5.87 -4.47 -10.21
N SER A 74 7.05 -4.12 -9.72
CA SER A 74 7.59 -4.50 -8.42
C SER A 74 8.13 -3.32 -7.61
N LYS A 75 8.00 -2.09 -8.11
CA LYS A 75 8.52 -0.89 -7.45
C LYS A 75 7.66 0.34 -7.72
N LEU A 76 7.24 1.00 -6.65
CA LEU A 76 6.59 2.30 -6.66
C LEU A 76 7.40 3.29 -5.82
N THR A 77 7.28 4.58 -6.14
CA THR A 77 7.78 5.65 -5.26
C THR A 77 6.64 6.57 -4.88
N ALA A 78 6.46 6.85 -3.59
CA ALA A 78 5.44 7.72 -3.06
C ALA A 78 6.04 8.96 -2.40
N GLN A 79 5.41 10.13 -2.56
CA GLN A 79 5.77 11.34 -1.84
C GLN A 79 4.88 11.49 -0.61
N ILE A 80 5.50 11.59 0.56
CA ILE A 80 4.81 11.80 1.84
C ILE A 80 5.07 13.24 2.28
N ASP A 81 4.01 14.03 2.40
CA ASP A 81 4.11 15.43 2.82
C ASP A 81 4.48 15.57 4.31
N ALA A 82 5.14 16.68 4.67
CA ALA A 82 5.54 16.97 6.05
C ALA A 82 4.37 16.94 7.04
N ALA A 83 3.16 17.34 6.61
CA ALA A 83 1.96 17.31 7.43
C ALA A 83 1.57 15.89 7.89
N ARG A 84 1.89 14.86 7.11
CA ARG A 84 1.65 13.45 7.44
C ARG A 84 2.70 12.88 8.39
N LEU A 85 3.84 13.56 8.52
CA LEU A 85 4.96 13.21 9.39
C LEU A 85 5.00 14.10 10.63
N ALA A 86 4.02 14.98 10.86
CA ALA A 86 4.05 15.92 11.98
C ALA A 86 3.85 15.24 13.35
N LEU A 87 3.21 14.07 13.38
CA LEU A 87 2.89 13.34 14.61
C LEU A 87 3.61 11.98 14.61
N GLY A 88 4.32 11.69 15.70
CA GLY A 88 4.91 10.37 15.93
C GLY A 88 3.84 9.29 16.10
N GLY A 89 4.13 8.07 15.63
CA GLY A 89 3.20 6.96 15.64
C GLY A 89 3.53 5.91 14.58
N GLU A 90 2.74 4.83 14.55
CA GLU A 90 2.83 3.81 13.50
C GLU A 90 1.77 4.08 12.44
N VAL A 91 2.15 4.05 11.16
CA VAL A 91 1.26 4.23 10.02
C VAL A 91 1.30 3.02 9.12
N GLY A 92 0.13 2.56 8.68
CA GLY A 92 0.02 1.51 7.68
C GLY A 92 0.22 2.03 6.25
N VAL A 93 1.16 1.44 5.52
CA VAL A 93 1.35 1.67 4.09
C VAL A 93 0.78 0.49 3.31
N SER A 94 -0.09 0.76 2.35
CA SER A 94 -0.62 -0.27 1.43
C SER A 94 -0.66 0.25 0.00
N VAL A 95 -0.85 -0.64 -0.97
CA VAL A 95 -0.96 -0.31 -2.40
C VAL A 95 -2.31 -0.78 -2.91
N ARG A 96 -3.00 0.07 -3.65
CA ARG A 96 -4.23 -0.26 -4.35
C ARG A 96 -4.04 -0.23 -5.85
N ASN A 97 -4.42 -1.31 -6.52
CA ASN A 97 -4.50 -1.35 -7.97
C ASN A 97 -5.83 -0.76 -8.48
N PRO A 98 -5.84 -0.11 -9.66
CA PRO A 98 -7.06 0.45 -10.25
C PRO A 98 -8.04 -0.65 -10.69
N THR A 99 -9.30 -0.27 -10.91
CA THR A 99 -10.35 -1.12 -11.50
C THR A 99 -9.90 -1.71 -12.85
N PRO A 100 -10.30 -2.94 -13.21
CA PRO A 100 -11.46 -3.69 -12.71
C PRO A 100 -11.22 -4.58 -11.48
N HIS A 101 -9.97 -4.80 -11.06
CA HIS A 101 -9.65 -5.64 -9.90
C HIS A 101 -9.14 -4.73 -8.77
N ALA A 102 -10.02 -3.87 -8.24
CA ALA A 102 -9.68 -2.87 -7.22
C ALA A 102 -9.25 -3.54 -5.89
N GLU A 103 -8.04 -4.09 -5.92
CA GLU A 103 -7.45 -4.93 -4.88
C GLU A 103 -6.43 -4.10 -4.11
N THR A 104 -6.45 -4.24 -2.80
CA THR A 104 -5.50 -3.60 -1.89
C THR A 104 -4.54 -4.66 -1.36
N SER A 105 -3.26 -4.30 -1.26
CA SER A 105 -2.22 -5.18 -0.74
C SER A 105 -2.35 -5.42 0.77
N ASN A 106 -1.47 -6.27 1.30
CA ASN A 106 -1.14 -6.25 2.72
C ASN A 106 -0.66 -4.85 3.18
N VAL A 107 -0.78 -4.60 4.47
CA VAL A 107 -0.33 -3.37 5.11
C VAL A 107 1.08 -3.59 5.65
N GLN A 108 2.00 -2.73 5.23
CA GLN A 108 3.36 -2.66 5.76
C GLN A 108 3.44 -1.52 6.78
N PRO A 109 3.85 -1.77 8.03
CA PRO A 109 4.03 -0.72 9.03
C PRO A 109 5.18 0.22 8.66
N PHE A 110 4.97 1.51 8.91
CA PHE A 110 5.97 2.57 8.85
C PHE A 110 5.98 3.30 10.20
N VAL A 111 7.17 3.48 10.78
CA VAL A 111 7.30 4.09 12.12
C VAL A 111 7.70 5.56 12.01
N ILE A 112 6.88 6.44 12.54
CA ILE A 112 7.21 7.85 12.73
C ILE A 112 7.73 8.03 14.16
N GLU A 113 9.03 8.18 14.31
CA GLU A 113 9.68 8.37 15.62
C GLU A 113 9.40 9.81 16.10
N PRO A 114 8.78 10.01 17.28
CA PRO A 114 8.54 11.36 17.79
C PRO A 114 9.87 12.11 18.00
N GLU A 115 9.86 13.43 17.79
CA GLU A 115 11.05 14.25 18.03
C GLU A 115 11.46 14.16 19.51
N GLY A 116 12.58 13.51 19.80
CA GLY A 116 13.26 13.65 21.08
C GLY A 116 13.05 12.56 22.16
N THR A 117 12.41 11.42 21.90
CA THR A 117 12.50 10.28 22.85
C THR A 117 13.67 9.36 22.51
N SER A 118 14.91 9.86 22.63
CA SER A 118 15.91 8.98 23.23
C SER A 118 15.38 8.63 24.63
N PRO A 119 15.35 7.36 25.07
CA PRO A 119 14.99 7.08 26.45
C PRO A 119 16.01 7.81 27.33
N GLN A 120 15.61 8.91 27.95
CA GLN A 120 16.44 9.54 28.97
C GLN A 120 16.51 8.53 30.11
N VAL A 121 17.61 7.78 30.17
CA VAL A 121 17.95 6.93 31.31
C VAL A 121 18.04 7.87 32.51
N PHE A 122 16.96 7.97 33.29
CA PHE A 122 16.97 8.61 34.60
C PHE A 122 17.90 7.75 35.48
N LEU A 123 19.18 8.12 35.56
CA LEU A 123 20.05 7.62 36.62
C LEU A 123 19.41 8.12 37.94
N PRO A 124 19.03 7.25 38.89
CA PRO A 124 18.62 7.74 40.19
C PRO A 124 19.81 8.47 40.81
N LEU A 125 19.61 9.72 41.19
CA LEU A 125 20.58 10.49 41.97
C LEU A 125 20.77 9.75 43.31
N VAL A 126 21.85 8.98 43.45
CA VAL A 126 22.24 8.45 44.75
C VAL A 126 22.75 9.63 45.55
N MET A 127 21.88 10.20 46.40
CA MET A 127 22.31 11.08 47.48
C MET A 127 23.15 10.21 48.43
N GLN A 128 24.47 10.41 48.44
CA GLN A 128 25.33 9.94 49.52
C GLN A 128 25.23 10.90 50.71
#